data_AF-A0A0L7M9T8-F1
#
_entry.id   AF-A0A0L7M9T8-F1
#
_cell.length_a   1.000
_cell.length_b   1.000
_cell.length_c   1.000
_cell.angle_alpha   90.00
_cell.angle_beta   90.00
_cell.angle_gamma   90.00
#
_symmetry.space_group_name_H-M   'P 1'
#
loop_
_entity.id
_entity.type
_entity.pdbx_description
1 polymer ?
#
loop_
_entity_poly.entity_id
_entity_poly.type
_entity_poly.pdbx_seq_one_letter_code
_entity_poly.pdbx_strand_id
1 'polypeptide(L)'
;MNRVSKLPRRYFSNKDMTIAIDDARPSQTLTERKKDLLLKGYEKVNHEIISYNGKKMQIQPGCTLEETLEKVERFVQNSYYTGLSPTEVLSHTMSVREGLVDTAVKTTETGYMQRSPMNALGDLSILHDYSVRRCDTQIVQYIY
;
A
#
# COMPACT_ATOMS: atom_id res chain seq x y z
N MET A 1 24.00 -14.16 15.05
CA MET A 1 23.45 -14.04 13.68
C MET A 1 24.41 -14.46 12.56
N ASN A 2 25.73 -14.17 12.62
CA ASN A 2 26.68 -14.41 11.52
C ASN A 2 26.89 -15.86 11.07
N ARG A 3 26.61 -16.86 11.91
CA ARG A 3 26.72 -18.29 11.53
C ARG A 3 25.45 -18.79 10.81
N VAL A 4 24.29 -18.33 11.26
CA VAL A 4 22.99 -18.73 10.71
C VAL A 4 22.79 -18.17 9.31
N SER A 5 23.29 -16.97 8.99
CA SER A 5 23.18 -16.39 7.64
C SER A 5 24.10 -17.04 6.61
N LYS A 6 25.16 -17.77 7.03
CA LYS A 6 26.12 -18.40 6.11
C LYS A 6 25.59 -19.68 5.47
N LEU A 7 24.79 -20.45 6.21
CA LEU A 7 24.16 -21.68 5.72
C LEU A 7 23.22 -21.44 4.52
N PRO A 8 22.19 -20.57 4.60
CA PRO A 8 21.30 -20.31 3.49
C PRO A 8 22.04 -19.62 2.34
N ARG A 9 22.98 -18.70 2.62
CA ARG A 9 23.81 -18.06 1.59
C ARG A 9 24.59 -19.09 0.76
N ARG A 10 25.26 -20.04 1.40
CA ARG A 10 26.02 -21.09 0.70
C ARG A 10 25.09 -22.07 -0.01
N TYR A 11 23.92 -22.36 0.55
CA TYR A 11 22.91 -23.20 -0.08
C TYR A 11 22.38 -22.58 -1.37
N PHE A 12 21.92 -21.32 -1.35
CA PHE A 12 21.41 -20.64 -2.54
C PHE A 12 22.49 -20.41 -3.60
N SER A 13 23.73 -20.12 -3.19
CA SER A 13 24.85 -19.97 -4.12
C SER A 13 25.26 -21.28 -4.80
N ASN A 14 24.97 -22.43 -4.21
CA ASN A 14 25.29 -23.75 -4.79
C ASN A 14 24.12 -24.33 -5.59
N LYS A 15 22.90 -23.94 -5.25
CA LYS A 15 21.68 -24.47 -5.88
C LYS A 15 21.24 -23.65 -7.09
N ASP A 16 21.79 -22.44 -7.21
CA ASP A 16 21.42 -21.37 -8.12
C ASP A 16 19.93 -21.00 -8.04
N MET A 17 19.64 -19.71 -8.05
CA MET A 17 18.26 -19.22 -8.03
C MET A 17 18.16 -18.09 -9.04
N THR A 18 17.37 -18.31 -10.08
CA THR A 18 17.10 -17.35 -11.14
C THR A 18 15.60 -17.16 -11.28
N ILE A 19 15.20 -16.00 -11.79
CA ILE A 19 13.82 -15.69 -12.14
C ILE A 19 13.82 -15.42 -13.63
N ALA A 20 12.99 -16.15 -14.37
CA ALA A 20 12.85 -16.04 -15.81
C ALA A 20 11.59 -15.25 -16.17
N ILE A 21 11.55 -14.73 -17.40
CA ILE A 21 10.35 -14.05 -17.91
C ILE A 21 9.15 -15.01 -18.02
N ASP A 22 9.41 -16.30 -18.17
CA ASP A 22 8.38 -17.34 -18.21
C ASP A 22 7.69 -17.53 -16.85
N ASP A 23 8.30 -17.13 -15.73
CA ASP A 23 7.66 -17.15 -14.41
C ASP A 23 6.50 -16.15 -14.33
N ALA A 24 6.50 -15.13 -15.19
CA ALA A 24 5.45 -14.11 -15.29
C ALA A 24 4.43 -14.40 -16.41
N ARG A 25 4.66 -15.44 -17.23
CA ARG A 25 3.81 -15.74 -18.39
C ARG A 25 2.57 -16.55 -17.95
N PRO A 26 1.36 -16.01 -18.07
CA PRO A 26 0.15 -16.74 -17.68
C PRO A 26 -0.17 -17.87 -18.67
N SER A 27 -0.76 -18.94 -18.14
CA SER A 27 -1.34 -20.01 -18.97
C SER A 27 -2.56 -19.52 -19.76
N GLN A 28 -2.86 -20.17 -20.88
CA GLN A 28 -3.99 -19.83 -21.75
C GLN A 28 -5.32 -19.93 -21.00
N THR A 29 -5.49 -20.97 -20.18
CA THR A 29 -6.71 -21.17 -19.36
C THR A 29 -6.93 -20.03 -18.36
N LEU A 30 -5.85 -19.50 -17.78
CA LEU A 30 -5.92 -18.33 -16.88
C LEU A 30 -6.24 -17.05 -17.66
N THR A 31 -5.71 -16.93 -18.88
CA THR A 31 -5.97 -15.79 -19.75
C THR A 31 -7.44 -15.74 -20.18
N GLU A 32 -8.04 -16.89 -20.49
CA GLU A 32 -9.47 -17.01 -20.80
C GLU A 32 -10.33 -16.67 -19.58
N ARG A 33 -10.04 -17.27 -18.42
CA ARG A 33 -10.75 -16.94 -17.17
C ARG A 33 -10.65 -15.46 -16.80
N LYS A 34 -9.49 -14.83 -17.05
CA LYS A 34 -9.32 -13.39 -16.85
C LYS A 34 -10.27 -12.60 -17.75
N LYS A 35 -10.40 -12.97 -19.03
CA LYS A 35 -11.33 -12.33 -19.97
C LYS A 35 -12.77 -12.46 -19.50
N ASP A 36 -13.18 -13.65 -19.05
CA ASP A 36 -14.53 -13.87 -18.52
C ASP A 36 -14.84 -13.00 -17.29
N LEU A 37 -13.88 -12.84 -16.39
CA LEU A 37 -14.01 -11.97 -15.22
C LEU A 37 -14.12 -10.50 -15.62
N LEU A 38 -13.34 -10.06 -16.61
CA LEU A 38 -13.40 -8.69 -17.13
C LEU A 38 -14.76 -8.40 -17.76
N LEU A 39 -15.28 -9.32 -18.58
CA LEU A 39 -16.60 -9.18 -19.21
C LEU A 39 -17.72 -9.03 -18.16
N LYS A 40 -17.73 -9.90 -17.15
CA LYS A 40 -18.67 -9.79 -16.02
C LYS A 40 -18.51 -8.48 -15.24
N GLY A 41 -17.29 -7.96 -15.16
CA GLY A 41 -17.00 -6.64 -14.58
C GLY A 41 -17.67 -5.53 -15.39
N TYR A 42 -17.46 -5.50 -16.71
CA TYR A 42 -18.07 -4.50 -17.60
C TYR A 42 -19.59 -4.53 -17.58
N GLU A 43 -20.20 -5.71 -17.54
CA GLU A 43 -21.65 -5.85 -17.42
C GLU A 43 -22.19 -5.17 -16.16
N LYS A 44 -21.51 -5.36 -15.02
CA LYS A 44 -21.88 -4.69 -13.76
C LYS A 44 -21.73 -3.18 -13.85
N VAL A 45 -20.61 -2.70 -14.37
CA VAL A 45 -20.36 -1.25 -14.55
C VAL A 45 -21.42 -0.63 -15.46
N ASN A 46 -21.73 -1.29 -16.58
CA ASN A 46 -22.75 -0.82 -17.50
C ASN A 46 -24.14 -0.78 -16.84
N HIS A 47 -24.48 -1.77 -16.02
CA HIS A 47 -25.73 -1.78 -15.26
C HIS A 47 -25.83 -0.59 -14.28
N GLU A 48 -24.73 -0.25 -13.61
CA GLU A 48 -24.67 0.92 -12.72
C GLU A 48 -24.79 2.24 -13.50
N ILE A 49 -24.10 2.37 -14.65
CA ILE A 49 -24.20 3.55 -15.52
C ILE A 49 -25.64 3.74 -16.04
N ILE A 50 -26.32 2.66 -16.42
CA ILE A 50 -27.73 2.71 -16.85
C ILE A 50 -28.62 3.15 -15.67
N SER A 51 -28.37 2.62 -14.48
CA SER A 51 -29.11 2.98 -13.27
C SER A 51 -28.90 4.44 -12.87
N TYR A 52 -27.68 4.95 -13.05
CA TYR A 52 -27.32 6.36 -12.87
C TYR A 52 -28.07 7.26 -13.86
N ASN A 53 -28.01 6.95 -15.15
CA ASN A 53 -28.72 7.69 -16.20
C ASN A 53 -30.25 7.67 -15.99
N GLY A 54 -30.77 6.56 -15.47
CA GLY A 54 -32.17 6.41 -15.09
C GLY A 54 -32.57 7.09 -13.78
N LYS A 55 -31.62 7.74 -13.07
CA LYS A 55 -31.79 8.33 -11.73
C LYS A 55 -32.33 7.36 -10.67
N LYS A 56 -32.04 6.07 -10.83
CA LYS A 56 -32.47 4.99 -9.90
C LYS A 56 -31.33 4.43 -9.04
N MET A 57 -30.11 4.94 -9.24
CA MET A 57 -28.93 4.51 -8.51
C MET A 57 -29.03 4.87 -7.03
N GLN A 58 -28.71 3.91 -6.16
CA GLN A 58 -28.69 4.14 -4.72
C GLN A 58 -27.40 4.85 -4.32
N ILE A 59 -27.55 5.93 -3.57
CA ILE A 59 -26.42 6.73 -3.09
C ILE A 59 -25.79 6.04 -1.88
N GLN A 60 -24.46 5.98 -1.83
CA GLN A 60 -23.76 5.50 -0.64
C GLN A 60 -23.86 6.52 0.49
N PRO A 61 -24.02 6.08 1.75
CA PRO A 61 -24.16 7.00 2.87
C PRO A 61 -22.92 7.90 2.98
N GLY A 62 -23.13 9.22 2.95
CA GLY A 62 -22.07 10.21 3.06
C GLY A 62 -21.35 10.58 1.76
N CYS A 63 -21.74 10.00 0.62
CA CYS A 63 -21.21 10.36 -0.70
C CYS A 63 -22.27 11.08 -1.54
N THR A 64 -21.83 11.89 -2.49
CA THR A 64 -22.70 12.41 -3.55
C THR A 64 -23.01 11.33 -4.59
N LEU A 65 -24.02 11.56 -5.43
CA LEU A 65 -24.38 10.63 -6.51
C LEU A 65 -23.23 10.46 -7.52
N GLU A 66 -22.52 11.55 -7.84
CA GLU A 66 -21.37 11.56 -8.76
C GLU A 66 -20.17 10.81 -8.17
N GLU A 67 -19.83 11.06 -6.90
CA GLU A 67 -18.77 10.31 -6.18
C GLU A 67 -19.07 8.81 -6.10
N THR A 68 -20.35 8.45 -5.96
CA THR A 68 -20.76 7.05 -5.94
C THR A 68 -20.53 6.38 -7.30
N LEU A 69 -20.69 7.13 -8.41
CA LEU A 69 -20.43 6.66 -9.76
C LEU A 69 -18.93 6.60 -10.10
N GLU A 70 -18.16 7.63 -9.74
CA GLU A 70 -16.73 7.75 -10.07
C GLU A 70 -15.91 6.57 -9.54
N LYS A 71 -16.32 5.98 -8.41
CA LYS A 71 -15.72 4.77 -7.83
C LYS A 71 -15.67 3.59 -8.82
N VAL A 72 -16.44 3.63 -9.90
CA VAL A 72 -16.56 2.59 -10.91
C VAL A 72 -15.66 2.86 -12.14
N GLU A 73 -15.15 4.07 -12.35
CA GLU A 73 -14.77 4.52 -13.70
C GLU A 73 -13.33 4.26 -14.19
N ARG A 74 -12.40 3.72 -13.40
CA ARG A 74 -11.01 3.56 -13.88
C ARG A 74 -10.38 2.23 -13.50
N PHE A 75 -10.08 1.42 -14.51
CA PHE A 75 -9.42 0.13 -14.35
C PHE A 75 -8.40 -0.14 -15.45
N VAL A 76 -7.21 -0.61 -15.07
CA VAL A 76 -6.18 -1.08 -15.99
C VAL A 76 -6.38 -2.57 -16.21
N GLN A 77 -6.63 -2.97 -17.46
CA GLN A 77 -6.96 -4.35 -17.81
C GLN A 77 -5.72 -5.18 -18.04
N ASN A 78 -4.72 -4.56 -18.66
CA ASN A 78 -3.53 -5.25 -19.13
C ASN A 78 -2.48 -5.42 -18.03
N SER A 79 -1.68 -6.48 -18.18
CA SER A 79 -0.54 -6.74 -17.31
C SER A 79 0.73 -6.10 -17.88
N TYR A 80 1.77 -5.92 -17.07
CA TYR A 80 3.08 -5.48 -17.55
C TYR A 80 3.69 -6.44 -18.59
N TYR A 81 3.42 -7.74 -18.48
CA TYR A 81 3.89 -8.74 -19.44
C TYR A 81 3.25 -8.55 -20.83
N THR A 82 1.94 -8.30 -20.88
CA THR A 82 1.20 -8.08 -22.13
C THR A 82 1.43 -6.69 -22.72
N GLY A 83 1.95 -5.76 -21.94
CA GLY A 83 2.07 -4.34 -22.30
C GLY A 83 0.81 -3.56 -21.97
N LEU A 84 0.98 -2.27 -21.69
CA LEU A 84 -0.09 -1.33 -21.34
C LEU A 84 -0.42 -0.44 -22.54
N SER A 85 -1.69 -0.09 -22.71
CA SER A 85 -2.10 0.92 -23.69
C SER A 85 -1.65 2.32 -23.25
N PRO A 86 -1.49 3.29 -24.18
CA PRO A 86 -1.05 4.65 -23.83
C PRO A 86 -1.90 5.32 -22.74
N THR A 87 -3.22 5.11 -22.75
CA THR A 87 -4.15 5.63 -21.74
C THR A 87 -3.95 4.97 -20.37
N GLU A 88 -3.70 3.66 -20.34
CA GLU A 88 -3.38 2.93 -19.10
C GLU A 88 -2.04 3.38 -18.52
N VAL A 89 -1.04 3.64 -19.38
CA VAL A 89 0.27 4.17 -18.96
C VAL A 89 0.11 5.55 -18.31
N LEU A 90 -0.69 6.44 -18.90
CA LEU A 90 -0.95 7.76 -18.32
C LEU A 90 -1.61 7.65 -16.94
N SER A 91 -2.62 6.80 -16.81
CA SER A 91 -3.30 6.57 -15.53
C SER A 91 -2.35 5.98 -14.48
N HIS A 92 -1.46 5.07 -14.91
CA HIS A 92 -0.46 4.48 -14.05
C HIS A 92 0.56 5.51 -13.55
N THR A 93 1.11 6.35 -14.44
CA THR A 93 2.10 7.37 -14.06
C THR A 93 1.52 8.44 -13.14
N MET A 94 0.24 8.80 -13.33
CA MET A 94 -0.48 9.67 -12.40
C MET A 94 -0.53 9.08 -10.99
N SER A 95 -0.87 7.80 -10.85
CA SER A 95 -0.89 7.11 -9.56
C SER A 95 0.50 6.99 -8.92
N VAL A 96 1.55 6.71 -9.71
CA VAL A 96 2.92 6.63 -9.21
C VAL A 96 3.38 7.97 -8.60
N ARG A 97 3.00 9.10 -9.22
CA ARG A 97 3.34 10.43 -8.71
C ARG A 97 2.79 10.65 -7.30
N GLU A 98 1.55 10.26 -7.04
CA GLU A 98 0.92 10.41 -5.73
C GLU A 98 1.70 9.65 -4.65
N GLY A 99 2.06 8.38 -4.91
CA GLY A 99 2.84 7.58 -3.96
C GLY A 99 4.23 8.13 -3.66
N LEU A 100 4.91 8.71 -4.66
CA LEU A 100 6.22 9.34 -4.46
C LEU A 100 6.13 10.60 -3.59
N VAL A 101 5.11 11.44 -3.84
CA VAL A 101 4.88 12.66 -3.06
C VAL A 101 4.52 12.32 -1.62
N ASP A 102 3.60 11.36 -1.41
CA ASP A 102 3.19 10.93 -0.08
C ASP A 102 4.35 10.35 0.74
N THR A 103 5.22 9.55 0.12
CA THR A 103 6.45 9.05 0.76
C THR A 103 7.37 10.18 1.20
N ALA A 104 7.52 11.21 0.36
CA ALA A 104 8.36 12.37 0.67
C ALA A 104 7.78 13.19 1.84
N VAL A 105 6.46 13.43 1.86
CA VAL A 105 5.78 14.19 2.93
C VAL A 105 5.79 13.42 4.24
N LYS A 106 5.48 12.13 4.22
CA LYS A 106 5.47 11.30 5.44
C LYS A 106 6.82 11.27 6.14
N THR A 107 7.93 11.37 5.41
CA THR A 107 9.28 11.40 6.00
C THR A 107 9.48 12.61 6.90
N THR A 108 8.98 13.79 6.50
CA THR A 108 9.13 15.02 7.29
C THR A 108 8.18 15.03 8.49
N GLU A 109 6.93 14.61 8.29
CA GLU A 109 5.91 14.55 9.35
C GLU A 109 6.30 13.54 10.44
N THR A 110 6.67 12.32 10.05
CA THR A 110 7.08 11.28 11.02
C THR A 110 8.36 11.68 11.75
N GLY A 111 9.32 12.32 11.06
CA GLY A 111 10.53 12.84 11.69
C GLY A 111 10.23 13.92 12.73
N TYR A 112 9.32 14.86 12.44
CA TYR A 112 8.92 15.88 13.41
C TYR A 112 8.16 15.27 14.60
N MET A 113 7.22 14.38 14.32
CA MET A 113 6.48 13.65 15.35
C MET A 113 7.39 12.80 16.24
N GLN A 114 8.52 12.31 15.74
CA GLN A 114 9.52 11.63 16.55
C GLN A 114 10.36 12.61 17.39
N ARG A 115 10.80 13.72 16.80
CA ARG A 115 11.71 14.67 17.47
C ARG A 115 11.07 15.39 18.66
N SER A 116 9.78 15.71 18.56
CA SER A 116 9.02 16.38 19.62
C SER A 116 8.99 15.59 20.96
N PRO A 117 8.50 14.33 21.02
CA PRO A 117 8.53 13.53 22.24
C PRO A 117 9.95 13.13 22.64
N MET A 118 10.87 12.91 21.69
CA MET A 118 12.26 12.57 22.01
C MET A 118 12.97 13.69 22.79
N ASN A 119 12.72 14.95 22.44
CA ASN A 119 13.23 16.08 23.21
C ASN A 119 12.48 16.26 24.55
N ALA A 120 11.17 15.99 24.61
CA ALA A 120 10.38 16.16 25.83
C ALA A 120 10.65 15.08 26.90
N LEU A 121 10.97 13.86 26.46
CA LEU A 121 11.20 12.68 27.30
C LEU A 121 12.69 12.33 27.46
N GLY A 122 13.59 13.08 26.84
CA GLY A 122 15.03 12.81 26.86
C GLY A 122 15.67 12.87 28.26
N ASP A 123 15.04 13.62 29.18
CA ASP A 123 15.52 13.80 30.55
C ASP A 123 15.01 12.74 31.55
N LEU A 124 14.23 11.76 31.08
CA LEU A 124 13.70 10.71 31.95
C LEU A 124 14.75 9.62 32.17
N SER A 125 14.94 9.25 33.43
CA SER A 125 15.86 8.17 33.83
C SER A 125 15.23 7.27 34.89
N ILE A 126 15.66 6.02 34.93
CA ILE A 126 15.27 5.03 35.94
C ILE A 126 16.29 5.09 37.07
N LEU A 127 15.83 5.32 38.30
CA LEU A 127 16.66 5.28 39.49
C LEU A 127 16.67 3.88 40.13
N HIS A 128 17.55 3.69 41.11
CA HIS A 128 17.73 2.41 41.81
C HIS A 128 16.46 1.88 42.52
N ASP A 129 15.47 2.74 42.77
CA ASP A 129 14.17 2.39 43.34
C ASP A 129 13.14 1.96 42.28
N TYR A 130 13.56 1.76 41.03
CA TYR A 130 12.70 1.45 39.86
C TYR A 130 11.67 2.54 39.53
N SER A 131 11.81 3.75 40.10
CA SER A 131 10.98 4.90 39.73
C SER A 131 11.57 5.63 38.52
N VAL A 132 10.70 6.16 37.65
CA VAL A 132 11.10 7.03 36.54
C VAL A 132 11.03 8.48 37.01
N ARG A 133 12.18 9.16 37.01
CA ARG A 133 12.29 10.55 37.46
C ARG A 133 12.91 11.45 36.40
N ARG A 134 12.56 12.73 36.47
CA ARG A 134 13.19 13.82 35.71
C ARG A 134 14.47 14.30 36.40
N CYS A 135 15.28 15.09 35.70
CA CYS A 135 16.48 15.73 36.24
C CYS A 135 16.20 16.55 37.52
N ASP A 136 15.02 17.15 37.66
CA ASP A 136 14.60 17.93 38.83
C ASP A 136 14.13 17.07 40.02
N THR A 137 14.42 15.76 40.03
CA THR A 137 13.99 14.76 41.04
C THR A 137 12.47 14.54 41.16
N GLN A 138 11.67 15.18 40.30
CA GLN A 138 10.23 14.95 40.20
C GLN A 138 9.94 13.53 39.70
N ILE A 139 9.08 12.81 40.41
CA ILE A 139 8.63 11.46 40.06
C ILE A 139 7.54 11.54 39.00
N VAL A 140 7.75 10.88 37.87
CA VAL A 140 6.76 10.78 36.78
C VAL A 140 6.01 9.45 36.86
N GLN A 141 6.70 8.36 37.21
CA GLN A 141 6.12 7.03 37.35
C GLN A 141 6.79 6.31 38.54
N TYR A 142 5.99 5.67 39.39
CA TYR A 142 6.49 5.04 40.62
C TYR A 142 7.16 3.67 40.40
N ILE A 143 6.75 2.91 39.37
CA ILE A 143 7.28 1.59 39.03
C ILE A 143 7.38 1.53 37.50
N TYR A 144 8.56 1.22 36.96
CA TYR A 144 8.79 1.00 35.52
C TYR A 144 8.14 -0.29 35.01
#